data_AF-F8WCN7-F1
#
_entry.id   AF-F8WCN7-F1
#
_cell.length_a   1.000
_cell.length_b   1.000
_cell.length_c   1.000
_cell.angle_alpha   90.00
_cell.angle_beta   90.00
_cell.angle_gamma   90.00
#
_symmetry.space_group_name_H-M   'P 1'
#
loop_
_entity.id
_entity.type
_entity.pdbx_description
1 polymer ?
#
loop_
_entity_poly.entity_id
_entity_poly.type
_entity_poly.pdbx_seq_one_letter_code
_entity_poly.pdbx_strand_id
1 'polypeptide(L)' 'MPKVKRSRKAPPDGWELIEPTLDELDQKMREGCSAVA' A
#
# COMPACT_ATOMS: atom_id res chain seq x y z
N MET A 1 3.01 -9.00 -2.81
CA MET A 1 1.89 -8.98 -1.85
C MET A 1 0.59 -8.50 -2.47
N PRO A 2 -0.52 -9.22 -2.35
CA PRO A 2 -1.83 -8.58 -2.50
C PRO A 2 -2.01 -7.57 -1.36
N LYS A 3 -2.56 -6.37 -1.64
CA LYS A 3 -3.00 -5.40 -0.61
C LYS A 3 -4.06 -6.10 0.25
N VAL A 4 -3.68 -6.63 1.41
CA VAL A 4 -4.59 -7.35 2.31
C VAL A 4 -5.64 -6.35 2.81
N LYS A 5 -6.83 -6.35 2.20
CA LYS A 5 -7.96 -5.54 2.66
C LYS A 5 -8.43 -6.08 4.02
N ARG A 6 -7.99 -5.44 5.10
CA ARG A 6 -8.30 -5.83 6.49
C ARG A 6 -9.72 -5.43 6.95
N SER A 7 -10.53 -4.81 6.09
CA SER A 7 -11.86 -4.33 6.47
C SER A 7 -12.88 -4.45 5.33
N ARG A 8 -14.11 -4.82 5.69
CA ARG A 8 -15.30 -4.83 4.82
C ARG A 8 -15.97 -3.44 4.71
N LYS A 9 -15.53 -2.44 5.49
CA LYS A 9 -16.06 -1.07 5.44
C LYS A 9 -15.44 -0.30 4.28
N ALA A 10 -16.24 0.60 3.69
CA ALA A 10 -15.76 1.55 2.71
C ALA A 10 -14.58 2.36 3.30
N PRO A 11 -13.58 2.71 2.49
CA PRO A 11 -12.49 3.56 2.94
C PRO A 11 -13.04 4.92 3.43
N PRO A 12 -12.42 5.54 4.45
CA PRO A 12 -12.84 6.83 4.96
C PRO A 12 -12.70 7.96 3.93
N ASP A 13 -13.38 9.09 4.16
CA ASP A 13 -13.18 10.30 3.37
C ASP A 13 -11.69 10.73 3.35
N GLY A 14 -11.21 11.15 2.17
CA GLY A 14 -9.80 11.51 1.97
C GLY A 14 -8.85 10.33 1.74
N TRP A 15 -9.35 9.09 1.70
CA TRP A 15 -8.53 7.91 1.35
C TRP A 15 -7.92 8.02 -0.06
N GLU A 16 -8.64 8.61 -1.01
CA GLU A 16 -8.17 8.81 -2.39
C GLU A 16 -6.92 9.72 -2.47
N LEU A 17 -6.72 10.60 -1.48
CA LEU A 17 -5.56 11.50 -1.42
C LEU A 17 -4.29 10.75 -1.02
N ILE A 18 -4.43 9.70 -0.21
CA ILE A 18 -3.29 8.94 0.35
C ILE A 18 -3.04 7.63 -0.40
N GLU A 19 -4.04 7.08 -1.11
CA GLU A 19 -3.90 5.86 -1.91
C GLU A 19 -2.68 5.87 -2.86
N PRO A 20 -2.44 6.91 -3.69
CA PRO A 20 -1.28 6.91 -4.58
C PRO A 20 0.04 6.87 -3.82
N THR A 21 0.15 7.61 -2.70
CA THR A 21 1.38 7.59 -1.88
C THR A 21 1.62 6.26 -1.19
N LEU A 22 0.55 5.55 -0.79
CA LEU A 22 0.67 4.23 -0.18
C LEU A 22 1.10 3.17 -1.19
N ASP A 23 0.66 3.27 -2.44
CA ASP A 23 1.11 2.37 -3.52
C ASP A 23 2.60 2.58 -3.84
N GLU A 24 3.05 3.83 -3.94
CA GLU A 24 4.46 4.13 -4.14
C GLU A 24 5.35 3.61 -2.99
N LEU A 25 4.88 3.71 -1.76
CA LEU A 25 5.59 3.19 -0.59
C LEU A 25 5.63 1.65 -0.58
N ASP A 26 4.54 0.97 -0.92
CA ASP A 26 4.51 -0.50 -1.04
C ASP A 26 5.44 -0.99 -2.15
N GLN A 27 5.49 -0.28 -3.28
CA GLN A 27 6.41 -0.55 -4.36
C GLN A 27 7.88 -0.43 -3.91
N LYS A 28 8.24 0.69 -3.26
CA LYS A 28 9.59 0.89 -2.71
C LYS A 28 9.97 -0.19 -1.69
N MET A 29 9.04 -0.62 -0.84
CA MET A 29 9.30 -1.68 0.14
C MET A 29 9.53 -3.04 -0.51
N ARG A 30 8.89 -3.35 -1.65
CA ARG A 30 9.18 -4.58 -2.41
C ARG A 30 10.53 -4.56 -3.08
N GLU A 31 10.86 -3.42 -3.69
CA GLU A 31 12.16 -3.22 -4.34
C GLU A 31 13.28 -3.34 -3.30
N GLY A 32 13.14 -2.69 -2.14
CA GLY A 32 14.09 -2.78 -1.03
C GLY A 32 14.16 -4.17 -0.36
N CYS A 33 13.05 -4.91 -0.28
CA CYS A 33 13.03 -6.27 0.28
C CYS A 33 13.75 -7.27 -0.64
N SER A 34 13.75 -7.05 -1.96
CA SER A 34 14.47 -7.90 -2.91
C SER A 34 16.00 -7.74 -2.89
N ALA A 35 16.52 -6.67 -2.28
CA ALA A 35 17.95 -6.37 -2.19
C ALA A 35 18.66 -6.96 -0.95
N VAL A 36 17.94 -7.74 -0.14
CA VAL A 36 18.50 -8.51 0.98
C VAL A 36 18.39 -10.00 0.65
N ALA A 37 19.16 -10.43 -0.34
CA ALA A 37 19.39 -11.84 -0.67
C ALA A 37 20.83 -12.03 -1.14
#